data_AF-A0A956M2D8-F1
#
_entry.id   AF-A0A956M2D8-F1
#
_cell.length_a   1.000
_cell.length_b   1.000
_cell.length_c   1.000
_cell.angle_alpha   90.00
_cell.angle_beta   90.00
_cell.angle_gamma   90.00
#
_symmetry.space_group_name_H-M   'P 1'
#
loop_
_entity.id
_entity.type
_entity.pdbx_description
1 polymer ?
#
loop_
_entity_poly.entity_id
_entity_poly.type
_entity_poly.pdbx_seq_one_letter_code
_entity_poly.pdbx_strand_id
1 'polypeptide(L)'
;MVYTRIARVAMISAMVVSTWALTAPPSLRAGDDSTDAGGVGAEADSATYRVPFAGIQPYRYIDEQAHRETWQMPETVVDSLRIRPGQRIADIGAGIGYFETLLARATGESGKVFAEEIEPDLVAHLGERAIAEGTPQVVPILGTPDDPSLPDSLDLIFLCNTYRYIDGRRSYFARLRDRLRPGGRLAIVEFKRFPIDTTEYRILPERVIAELTSAGYRLTDEHDFLPKQYFLEFQPTSSVQVFGSMRAMIHERPTTPAAFLADLPAGADLYGIGALHGLAGEITIVAGRIGLSHPQSDTEERTVFETSSDAEADLLVTARVPAWRAVVLDRPLGFADLDEEIPHLLASLGLEPEGRIPFLIEGPFDRVQWHVIDGRRIPEGVTSHQAHRDAAVLLEREHASGVLVGFWSTHDEGVFTHMGSKTHIHCALSDPVSAGHLEDVVLPIGTVVKFPAVRELSRD
;
A
#
# COMPACT_ATOMS: atom_id res chain seq x y z
N MET A 1 28.60 -62.41 23.53
CA MET A 1 28.24 -62.09 24.92
C MET A 1 27.15 -61.02 24.86
N VAL A 2 25.91 -61.39 24.58
CA VAL A 2 24.80 -61.58 25.56
C VAL A 2 24.58 -60.36 26.45
N TYR A 3 23.59 -59.55 26.05
CA TYR A 3 22.39 -59.10 26.79
C TYR A 3 22.40 -58.91 28.33
N THR A 4 21.41 -58.11 28.78
CA THR A 4 20.79 -58.01 30.12
C THR A 4 21.47 -57.09 31.16
N ARG A 5 20.78 -56.37 32.08
CA ARG A 5 19.36 -56.09 32.44
C ARG A 5 19.41 -55.03 33.58
N ILE A 6 18.51 -54.03 33.60
CA ILE A 6 17.36 -53.84 34.54
C ILE A 6 17.65 -53.26 35.95
N ALA A 7 16.81 -52.27 36.31
CA ALA A 7 16.28 -51.89 37.65
C ALA A 7 17.23 -51.23 38.68
N ARG A 8 16.80 -50.40 39.64
CA ARG A 8 15.52 -49.75 40.05
C ARG A 8 15.88 -48.74 41.16
N VAL A 9 15.16 -47.61 41.21
CA VAL A 9 14.46 -46.99 42.37
C VAL A 9 15.23 -46.61 43.66
N ALA A 10 15.16 -45.32 44.03
CA ALA A 10 14.73 -44.77 45.34
C ALA A 10 14.66 -43.22 45.24
N MET A 11 13.49 -42.58 45.14
CA MET A 11 12.66 -42.03 46.23
C MET A 11 13.40 -41.20 47.30
N ILE A 12 13.20 -39.88 47.26
CA ILE A 12 12.99 -39.04 48.45
C ILE A 12 11.81 -38.11 48.19
N SER A 13 10.84 -38.20 49.09
CA SER A 13 9.60 -37.44 49.18
C SER A 13 9.81 -36.08 49.86
N ALA A 14 9.01 -35.08 49.48
CA ALA A 14 8.45 -34.11 50.42
C ALA A 14 7.16 -33.50 49.85
N MET A 15 6.04 -33.80 50.52
CA MET A 15 4.71 -33.23 50.35
C MET A 15 4.66 -31.80 50.90
N VAL A 16 3.84 -30.93 50.29
CA VAL A 16 2.82 -30.15 51.03
C VAL A 16 1.53 -30.14 50.21
N VAL A 17 0.47 -30.53 50.92
CA VAL A 17 -0.95 -30.62 50.58
C VAL A 17 -1.57 -29.22 50.55
N SER A 18 -2.49 -28.91 49.63
CA SER A 18 -3.93 -28.68 49.88
C SER A 18 -4.55 -27.93 48.70
N THR A 19 -5.78 -28.05 48.22
CA THR A 19 -6.92 -28.99 48.38
C THR A 19 -7.87 -28.70 47.21
N TRP A 20 -8.63 -29.72 46.82
CA TRP A 20 -9.57 -29.81 45.71
C TRP A 20 -10.86 -28.99 45.89
N ALA A 21 -11.48 -28.61 44.77
CA ALA A 21 -12.91 -28.81 44.55
C ALA A 21 -13.24 -28.84 43.04
N LEU A 22 -13.53 -30.03 42.53
CA LEU A 22 -14.29 -30.25 41.30
C LEU A 22 -15.78 -30.21 41.66
N THR A 23 -16.59 -29.53 40.86
CA THR A 23 -18.00 -29.88 40.64
C THR A 23 -18.34 -29.72 39.16
N ALA A 24 -18.98 -30.76 38.62
CA ALA A 24 -19.38 -30.98 37.23
C ALA A 24 -20.54 -30.03 36.78
N PRO A 25 -20.87 -29.97 35.47
CA PRO A 25 -21.64 -28.89 34.86
C PRO A 25 -23.17 -29.10 34.97
N PRO A 26 -24.00 -28.04 34.88
CA PRO A 26 -25.42 -28.21 34.64
C PRO A 26 -25.79 -28.05 33.16
N SER A 27 -26.35 -29.14 32.63
CA SER A 27 -27.49 -29.29 31.71
C SER A 27 -27.99 -28.13 30.84
N LEU A 28 -28.15 -28.45 29.55
CA LEU A 28 -29.05 -27.85 28.56
C LEU A 28 -30.49 -27.62 29.09
N ARG A 29 -31.01 -26.42 28.88
CA ARG A 29 -32.43 -26.14 28.61
C ARG A 29 -32.57 -24.99 27.61
N ALA A 30 -33.60 -25.13 26.78
CA ALA A 30 -33.93 -24.33 25.62
C ALA A 30 -34.62 -22.99 25.96
N GLY A 31 -34.40 -22.01 25.08
CA GLY A 31 -35.32 -20.93 24.70
C GLY A 31 -35.48 -19.76 25.67
N ASP A 32 -34.98 -18.58 25.28
CA ASP A 32 -35.89 -17.46 25.00
C ASP A 32 -35.25 -16.45 24.03
N ASP A 33 -36.08 -15.90 23.17
CA ASP A 33 -35.77 -14.90 22.15
C ASP A 33 -35.35 -13.58 22.79
N SER A 34 -34.22 -13.03 22.35
CA SER A 34 -34.09 -11.57 22.26
C SER A 34 -33.11 -11.21 21.13
N THR A 35 -33.69 -10.57 20.12
CA THR A 35 -33.00 -9.87 19.05
C THR A 35 -32.12 -8.78 19.65
N ASP A 36 -30.81 -8.85 19.42
CA ASP A 36 -29.96 -7.68 19.52
C ASP A 36 -29.08 -7.55 18.28
N ALA A 37 -29.05 -6.34 17.76
CA ALA A 37 -28.66 -6.02 16.40
C ALA A 37 -27.15 -5.78 16.29
N GLY A 38 -26.54 -6.42 15.29
CA GLY A 38 -25.55 -5.77 14.43
C GLY A 38 -24.13 -5.55 14.98
N GLY A 39 -23.42 -6.64 15.30
CA GLY A 39 -21.96 -6.65 15.26
C GLY A 39 -21.45 -6.87 13.83
N VAL A 40 -21.44 -5.83 12.99
CA VAL A 40 -20.92 -5.90 11.61
C VAL A 40 -19.50 -5.34 11.63
N GLY A 41 -18.48 -6.21 11.67
CA GLY A 41 -17.09 -5.74 11.67
C GLY A 41 -15.98 -6.77 11.44
N ALA A 42 -16.22 -8.07 11.62
CA ALA A 42 -15.14 -9.08 11.54
C ALA A 42 -15.36 -10.21 10.52
N GLU A 43 -16.57 -10.40 9.98
CA GLU A 43 -16.87 -11.52 9.07
C GLU A 43 -16.63 -11.21 7.57
N ALA A 44 -16.36 -9.96 7.20
CA ALA A 44 -16.45 -9.55 5.80
C ALA A 44 -15.25 -9.92 4.91
N ASP A 45 -14.08 -10.29 5.47
CA ASP A 45 -12.88 -10.66 4.69
C ASP A 45 -12.05 -11.81 5.28
N SER A 46 -12.65 -12.64 6.14
CA SER A 46 -12.01 -13.83 6.72
C SER A 46 -11.84 -14.97 5.69
N ALA A 47 -10.90 -15.88 5.99
CA ALA A 47 -10.66 -17.09 5.22
C ALA A 47 -11.97 -17.87 5.08
N THR A 48 -12.32 -18.21 3.84
CA THR A 48 -13.57 -18.91 3.58
C THR A 48 -13.42 -20.41 3.78
N TYR A 49 -12.19 -20.96 3.85
CA TYR A 49 -11.98 -22.41 3.98
C TYR A 49 -10.75 -22.70 4.87
N ARG A 50 -10.87 -23.66 5.80
CA ARG A 50 -9.82 -24.03 6.76
C ARG A 50 -9.65 -25.54 6.83
N VAL A 51 -8.49 -26.06 6.44
CA VAL A 51 -8.09 -27.47 6.66
C VAL A 51 -6.60 -27.51 7.01
N PRO A 52 -6.22 -28.04 8.19
CA PRO A 52 -4.82 -28.27 8.53
C PRO A 52 -4.19 -29.29 7.57
N PHE A 53 -2.94 -29.07 7.15
CA PHE A 53 -2.25 -30.02 6.27
C PHE A 53 -1.94 -31.36 6.95
N ALA A 54 -1.99 -31.40 8.30
CA ALA A 54 -1.80 -32.58 9.14
C ALA A 54 -2.83 -33.70 8.84
N GLY A 55 -2.61 -34.46 7.76
CA GLY A 55 -3.46 -35.58 7.33
C GLY A 55 -3.54 -35.81 5.83
N ILE A 56 -3.03 -34.90 4.98
CA ILE A 56 -3.07 -35.05 3.52
C ILE A 56 -1.78 -35.69 3.03
N GLN A 57 -1.86 -36.97 2.63
CA GLN A 57 -0.73 -37.69 2.05
C GLN A 57 -0.27 -36.99 0.75
N PRO A 58 1.03 -36.65 0.58
CA PRO A 58 1.55 -35.94 -0.60
C PRO A 58 1.20 -36.61 -1.93
N TYR A 59 0.98 -37.94 -1.92
CA TYR A 59 0.56 -38.72 -3.08
C TYR A 59 -0.83 -38.39 -3.64
N ARG A 60 -1.77 -37.84 -2.85
CA ARG A 60 -3.09 -37.39 -3.38
C ARG A 60 -2.95 -36.19 -4.31
N TYR A 61 -1.99 -35.30 -4.07
CA TYR A 61 -1.75 -34.14 -4.90
C TYR A 61 -1.06 -34.46 -6.23
N ILE A 62 -0.26 -35.55 -6.30
CA ILE A 62 0.45 -35.94 -7.52
C ILE A 62 -0.52 -36.52 -8.56
N ASP A 63 -1.49 -37.34 -8.15
CA ASP A 63 -2.47 -37.96 -9.06
C ASP A 63 -3.49 -36.93 -9.62
N GLU A 64 -3.74 -35.85 -8.87
CA GLU A 64 -4.56 -34.73 -9.31
C GLU A 64 -3.85 -33.84 -10.37
N GLN A 65 -2.51 -33.81 -10.42
CA GLN A 65 -1.75 -32.94 -11.34
C GLN A 65 -1.96 -33.26 -12.82
N ALA A 66 -2.02 -34.53 -13.21
CA ALA A 66 -2.19 -34.91 -14.62
C ALA A 66 -3.51 -34.39 -15.22
N HIS A 67 -4.55 -34.20 -14.41
CA HIS A 67 -5.80 -33.58 -14.85
C HIS A 67 -5.77 -32.04 -14.74
N ARG A 68 -4.93 -31.47 -13.85
CA ARG A 68 -4.78 -30.02 -13.65
C ARG A 68 -4.25 -29.30 -14.87
N GLU A 69 -3.32 -29.90 -15.62
CA GLU A 69 -2.74 -29.29 -16.82
C GLU A 69 -3.81 -28.81 -17.81
N THR A 70 -4.87 -29.60 -18.01
CA THR A 70 -5.93 -29.31 -18.99
C THR A 70 -6.81 -28.11 -18.66
N TRP A 71 -6.89 -27.70 -17.39
CA TRP A 71 -7.77 -26.61 -16.95
C TRP A 71 -7.07 -25.48 -16.19
N GLN A 72 -5.86 -25.73 -15.67
CA GLN A 72 -5.04 -24.74 -14.99
C GLN A 72 -3.97 -24.17 -15.91
N MET A 73 -3.62 -24.89 -16.99
CA MET A 73 -2.74 -24.42 -18.07
C MET A 73 -1.48 -23.71 -17.55
N PRO A 74 -0.67 -24.36 -16.70
CA PRO A 74 0.35 -23.67 -15.91
C PRO A 74 1.42 -22.99 -16.76
N GLU A 75 1.79 -23.57 -17.91
CA GLU A 75 2.70 -22.91 -18.86
C GLU A 75 2.11 -21.61 -19.41
N THR A 76 0.84 -21.64 -19.85
CA THR A 76 0.15 -20.44 -20.35
C THR A 76 -0.02 -19.38 -19.27
N VAL A 77 -0.27 -19.77 -18.02
CA VAL A 77 -0.29 -18.84 -16.88
C VAL A 77 1.07 -18.16 -16.72
N VAL A 78 2.16 -18.93 -16.69
CA VAL A 78 3.52 -18.39 -16.50
C VAL A 78 3.96 -17.51 -17.68
N ASP A 79 3.61 -17.87 -18.92
CA ASP A 79 3.87 -17.04 -20.10
C ASP A 79 3.12 -15.71 -20.03
N SER A 80 1.83 -15.74 -19.64
CA SER A 80 1.01 -14.54 -19.48
C SER A 80 1.50 -13.61 -18.38
N LEU A 81 2.18 -14.14 -17.35
CA LEU A 81 2.85 -13.34 -16.33
C LEU A 81 4.02 -12.52 -16.90
N ARG A 82 4.51 -12.78 -18.13
CA ARG A 82 5.56 -11.98 -18.80
C ARG A 82 6.81 -11.80 -17.94
N ILE A 83 7.19 -12.86 -17.22
CA ILE A 83 8.36 -12.89 -16.34
C ILE A 83 9.63 -12.71 -17.18
N ARG A 84 10.56 -11.89 -16.69
CA ARG A 84 11.84 -11.62 -17.33
C ARG A 84 12.99 -12.26 -16.53
N PRO A 85 14.10 -12.61 -17.19
CA PRO A 85 15.29 -13.08 -16.50
C PRO A 85 15.78 -12.10 -15.41
N GLY A 86 16.18 -12.62 -14.26
CA GLY A 86 16.67 -11.85 -13.11
C GLY A 86 15.60 -11.33 -12.16
N GLN A 87 14.32 -11.57 -12.42
CA GLN A 87 13.25 -11.09 -11.56
C GLN A 87 13.16 -11.85 -10.23
N ARG A 88 12.65 -11.16 -9.21
CA ARG A 88 12.41 -11.70 -7.88
C ARG A 88 10.92 -11.91 -7.68
N ILE A 89 10.51 -13.17 -7.66
CA ILE A 89 9.11 -13.59 -7.62
C ILE A 89 8.84 -14.21 -6.25
N ALA A 90 7.68 -13.93 -5.66
CA ALA A 90 7.16 -14.70 -4.54
C ALA A 90 5.94 -15.51 -5.00
N ASP A 91 5.89 -16.80 -4.68
CA ASP A 91 4.69 -17.64 -4.80
C ASP A 91 4.15 -17.89 -3.38
N ILE A 92 3.00 -17.31 -3.06
CA ILE A 92 2.40 -17.39 -1.71
C ILE A 92 1.44 -18.59 -1.65
N GLY A 93 1.69 -19.49 -0.70
CA GLY A 93 1.03 -20.79 -0.63
C GLY A 93 1.48 -21.72 -1.75
N ALA A 94 2.80 -21.83 -1.96
CA ALA A 94 3.41 -22.65 -3.00
C ALA A 94 3.05 -24.15 -2.87
N GLY A 95 2.64 -24.59 -1.67
CA GLY A 95 2.21 -25.95 -1.41
C GLY A 95 3.31 -26.97 -1.74
N ILE A 96 3.02 -27.87 -2.69
CA ILE A 96 3.96 -28.91 -3.14
C ILE A 96 4.85 -28.47 -4.32
N GLY A 97 4.84 -27.18 -4.69
CA GLY A 97 5.71 -26.59 -5.70
C GLY A 97 5.29 -26.86 -7.14
N TYR A 98 3.98 -26.77 -7.44
CA TYR A 98 3.45 -27.04 -8.78
C TYR A 98 3.92 -26.01 -9.83
N PHE A 99 4.11 -24.75 -9.44
CA PHE A 99 4.56 -23.68 -10.33
C PHE A 99 6.07 -23.42 -10.28
N GLU A 100 6.76 -23.83 -9.21
CA GLU A 100 8.16 -23.48 -8.93
C GLU A 100 9.12 -23.72 -10.08
N THR A 101 9.05 -24.87 -10.75
CA THR A 101 9.97 -25.17 -11.85
C THR A 101 9.70 -24.32 -13.09
N LEU A 102 8.44 -23.92 -13.34
CA LEU A 102 8.10 -22.99 -14.43
C LEU A 102 8.54 -21.57 -14.09
N LEU A 103 8.28 -21.10 -12.87
CA LEU A 103 8.71 -19.79 -12.38
C LEU A 103 10.25 -19.68 -12.36
N ALA A 104 10.95 -20.72 -11.90
CA ALA A 104 12.41 -20.78 -11.87
C ALA A 104 13.00 -20.71 -13.29
N ARG A 105 12.40 -21.43 -14.24
CA ARG A 105 12.80 -21.37 -15.66
C ARG A 105 12.59 -19.97 -16.23
N ALA A 106 11.44 -19.36 -15.98
CA ALA A 106 11.10 -18.05 -16.52
C ALA A 106 12.02 -16.94 -15.97
N THR A 107 12.39 -17.01 -14.69
CA THR A 107 13.29 -16.01 -14.08
C THR A 107 14.78 -16.25 -14.38
N GLY A 108 15.16 -17.42 -14.89
CA GLY A 108 16.54 -17.72 -15.28
C GLY A 108 17.52 -17.78 -14.10
N GLU A 109 18.82 -17.99 -14.38
CA GLU A 109 19.83 -18.26 -13.35
C GLU A 109 20.08 -17.12 -12.37
N SER A 110 19.91 -15.86 -12.81
CA SER A 110 20.10 -14.67 -11.98
C SER A 110 18.88 -14.28 -11.15
N GLY A 111 17.74 -14.95 -11.37
CA GLY A 111 16.48 -14.67 -10.69
C GLY A 111 16.32 -15.40 -9.35
N LYS A 112 15.21 -15.10 -8.67
CA LYS A 112 14.80 -15.80 -7.45
C LYS A 112 13.30 -16.05 -7.43
N VAL A 113 12.92 -17.22 -6.94
CA VAL A 113 11.53 -17.62 -6.65
C VAL A 113 11.45 -17.93 -5.17
N PHE A 114 10.80 -17.08 -4.40
CA PHE A 114 10.54 -17.29 -2.98
C PHE A 114 9.24 -18.10 -2.87
N ALA A 115 9.37 -19.40 -2.65
CA ALA A 115 8.24 -20.32 -2.48
C ALA A 115 7.82 -20.29 -1.02
N GLU A 116 6.78 -19.51 -0.72
CA GLU A 116 6.31 -19.25 0.64
C GLU A 116 5.20 -20.22 1.04
N GLU A 117 5.28 -20.71 2.27
CA GLU A 117 4.29 -21.59 2.86
C GLU A 117 4.28 -21.48 4.39
N ILE A 118 3.13 -21.73 5.02
CA ILE A 118 2.95 -21.63 6.48
C ILE A 118 3.18 -22.96 7.21
N GLU A 119 3.16 -24.08 6.48
CA GLU A 119 3.35 -25.43 7.02
C GLU A 119 4.82 -25.87 6.88
N PRO A 120 5.57 -26.10 7.98
CA PRO A 120 6.99 -26.43 7.93
C PRO A 120 7.35 -27.66 7.08
N ASP A 121 6.48 -28.68 7.08
CA ASP A 121 6.69 -29.91 6.31
C ASP A 121 6.64 -29.65 4.79
N LEU A 122 5.79 -28.72 4.34
CA LEU A 122 5.72 -28.31 2.94
C LEU A 122 6.93 -27.46 2.55
N VAL A 123 7.41 -26.58 3.45
CA VAL A 123 8.66 -25.83 3.22
C VAL A 123 9.86 -26.77 3.06
N ALA A 124 9.95 -27.81 3.91
CA ALA A 124 10.98 -28.84 3.77
C ALA A 124 10.86 -29.58 2.42
N HIS A 125 9.64 -29.96 2.03
CA HIS A 125 9.37 -30.60 0.74
C HIS A 125 9.78 -29.73 -0.46
N LEU A 126 9.46 -28.43 -0.44
CA LEU A 126 9.86 -27.48 -1.48
C LEU A 126 11.39 -27.41 -1.62
N GLY A 127 12.12 -27.45 -0.50
CA GLY A 127 13.58 -27.50 -0.50
C GLY A 127 14.15 -28.79 -1.11
N GLU A 128 13.60 -29.94 -0.72
CA GLU A 128 13.99 -31.24 -1.30
C GLU A 128 13.69 -31.29 -2.81
N ARG A 129 12.53 -30.79 -3.21
CA ARG A 129 12.11 -30.71 -4.61
C ARG A 129 13.03 -29.81 -5.43
N ALA A 130 13.38 -28.63 -4.91
CA ALA A 130 14.29 -27.71 -5.61
C ALA A 130 15.67 -28.34 -5.88
N ILE A 131 16.18 -29.13 -4.93
CA ILE A 131 17.42 -29.89 -5.11
C ILE A 131 17.24 -30.99 -6.16
N ALA A 132 16.15 -31.75 -6.09
CA ALA A 132 15.89 -32.87 -7.00
C ALA A 132 15.65 -32.41 -8.45
N GLU A 133 14.99 -31.27 -8.64
CA GLU A 133 14.66 -30.68 -9.95
C GLU A 133 15.75 -29.74 -10.48
N GLY A 134 16.78 -29.46 -9.69
CA GLY A 134 17.92 -28.63 -10.09
C GLY A 134 17.54 -27.16 -10.28
N THR A 135 16.69 -26.61 -9.42
CA THR A 135 16.18 -25.23 -9.49
C THR A 135 16.72 -24.36 -8.34
N PRO A 136 18.01 -23.98 -8.36
CA PRO A 136 18.64 -23.19 -7.28
C PRO A 136 18.08 -21.76 -7.13
N GLN A 137 17.23 -21.32 -8.05
CA GLN A 137 16.44 -20.10 -7.95
C GLN A 137 15.37 -20.18 -6.87
N VAL A 138 14.85 -21.39 -6.61
CA VAL A 138 13.75 -21.62 -5.67
C VAL A 138 14.29 -21.59 -4.25
N VAL A 139 13.77 -20.66 -3.46
CA VAL A 139 14.12 -20.44 -2.06
C VAL A 139 12.86 -20.68 -1.23
N PRO A 140 12.77 -21.80 -0.49
CA PRO A 140 11.65 -22.03 0.41
C PRO A 140 11.64 -21.01 1.55
N ILE A 141 10.48 -20.44 1.85
CA ILE A 141 10.26 -19.47 2.92
C ILE A 141 9.14 -19.98 3.84
N LEU A 142 9.43 -20.03 5.14
CA LEU A 142 8.40 -20.30 6.15
C LEU A 142 7.80 -18.97 6.59
N GLY A 143 6.52 -18.77 6.28
CA GLY A 143 5.74 -17.63 6.74
C GLY A 143 4.87 -17.96 7.95
N THR A 144 3.99 -17.01 8.26
CA THR A 144 2.89 -17.14 9.22
C THR A 144 1.60 -16.65 8.56
N PRO A 145 0.42 -16.98 9.10
CA PRO A 145 -0.85 -16.52 8.52
C PRO A 145 -0.94 -14.99 8.30
N ASP A 146 -0.30 -14.20 9.15
CA ASP A 146 -0.35 -12.72 9.10
C ASP A 146 0.88 -12.07 8.46
N ASP A 147 2.00 -12.79 8.34
CA ASP A 147 3.26 -12.30 7.77
C ASP A 147 3.97 -13.41 6.97
N PRO A 148 4.02 -13.30 5.64
CA PRO A 148 4.65 -14.31 4.79
C PRO A 148 6.19 -14.27 4.86
N SER A 149 6.79 -13.40 5.67
CA SER A 149 8.24 -13.32 5.86
C SER A 149 9.02 -13.11 4.54
N LEU A 150 8.37 -12.49 3.56
CA LEU A 150 8.93 -12.24 2.25
C LEU A 150 9.92 -11.06 2.29
N PRO A 151 10.98 -11.11 1.46
CA PRO A 151 11.91 -10.00 1.34
C PRO A 151 11.29 -8.83 0.55
N ASP A 152 11.86 -7.63 0.74
CA ASP A 152 11.44 -6.44 -0.02
C ASP A 152 11.89 -6.48 -1.49
N SER A 153 11.34 -5.56 -2.28
CA SER A 153 11.69 -5.30 -3.69
C SER A 153 11.42 -6.50 -4.61
N LEU A 154 10.21 -7.06 -4.52
CA LEU A 154 9.71 -8.12 -5.40
C LEU A 154 9.18 -7.54 -6.73
N ASP A 155 9.44 -8.24 -7.83
CA ASP A 155 8.91 -7.96 -9.16
C ASP A 155 7.46 -8.41 -9.33
N LEU A 156 7.14 -9.56 -8.74
CA LEU A 156 5.87 -10.24 -8.86
C LEU A 156 5.57 -10.98 -7.56
N ILE A 157 4.36 -10.80 -7.06
CA ILE A 157 3.75 -11.70 -6.08
C ILE A 157 2.69 -12.50 -6.82
N PHE A 158 2.79 -13.82 -6.78
CA PHE A 158 1.88 -14.77 -7.43
C PHE A 158 1.13 -15.57 -6.36
N LEU A 159 -0.17 -15.74 -6.56
CA LEU A 159 -1.03 -16.60 -5.75
C LEU A 159 -1.85 -17.47 -6.67
N CYS A 160 -1.82 -18.79 -6.46
CA CYS A 160 -2.68 -19.72 -7.17
C CYS A 160 -3.45 -20.61 -6.20
N ASN A 161 -4.77 -20.45 -6.14
CA ASN A 161 -5.68 -21.15 -5.22
C ASN A 161 -5.43 -20.88 -3.72
N THR A 162 -4.63 -19.87 -3.38
CA THR A 162 -4.29 -19.53 -1.98
C THR A 162 -5.20 -18.45 -1.39
N TYR A 163 -5.74 -17.54 -2.21
CA TYR A 163 -6.44 -16.32 -1.75
C TYR A 163 -7.59 -16.59 -0.76
N ARG A 164 -8.24 -17.75 -0.83
CA ARG A 164 -9.34 -18.15 0.07
C ARG A 164 -8.93 -18.53 1.49
N TYR A 165 -7.65 -18.85 1.70
CA TYR A 165 -7.11 -19.32 2.98
C TYR A 165 -6.58 -18.18 3.86
N ILE A 166 -6.48 -16.97 3.30
CA ILE A 166 -5.92 -15.80 3.97
C ILE A 166 -7.04 -15.10 4.76
N ASP A 167 -6.85 -14.95 6.07
CA ASP A 167 -7.68 -14.12 6.93
C ASP A 167 -7.27 -12.63 6.82
N GLY A 168 -8.21 -11.70 7.04
CA GLY A 168 -7.89 -10.26 7.10
C GLY A 168 -7.26 -9.72 5.81
N ARG A 169 -7.74 -10.17 4.65
CA ARG A 169 -7.10 -9.99 3.34
C ARG A 169 -6.75 -8.55 3.05
N ARG A 170 -7.61 -7.59 3.39
CA ARG A 170 -7.33 -6.16 3.12
C ARG A 170 -6.04 -5.70 3.79
N SER A 171 -5.89 -6.03 5.07
CA SER A 171 -4.70 -5.71 5.86
C SER A 171 -3.48 -6.50 5.41
N TYR A 172 -3.66 -7.78 5.07
CA TYR A 172 -2.59 -8.64 4.56
C TYR A 172 -2.00 -8.09 3.26
N PHE A 173 -2.85 -7.80 2.27
CA PHE A 173 -2.42 -7.26 0.98
C PHE A 173 -1.89 -5.82 1.09
N ALA A 174 -2.44 -5.00 1.98
CA ALA A 174 -1.89 -3.66 2.23
C ALA A 174 -0.43 -3.71 2.71
N ARG A 175 -0.06 -4.71 3.53
CA ARG A 175 1.34 -4.94 3.94
C ARG A 175 2.20 -5.50 2.80
N LEU A 176 1.67 -6.45 2.03
CA LEU A 176 2.37 -7.02 0.87
C LEU A 176 2.71 -5.98 -0.20
N ARG A 177 1.88 -4.96 -0.34
CA ARG A 177 2.13 -3.84 -1.27
C ARG A 177 3.49 -3.21 -1.03
N ASP A 178 3.88 -3.06 0.23
CA ASP A 178 5.14 -2.45 0.63
C ASP A 178 6.36 -3.35 0.32
N ARG A 179 6.15 -4.64 0.03
CA ARG A 179 7.20 -5.59 -0.43
C ARG A 179 7.45 -5.54 -1.93
N LEU A 180 6.49 -5.06 -2.71
CA LEU A 180 6.65 -4.91 -4.15
C LEU A 180 7.59 -3.74 -4.45
N ARG A 181 8.51 -3.95 -5.41
CA ARG A 181 9.22 -2.80 -5.99
C ARG A 181 8.22 -1.98 -6.81
N PRO A 182 8.52 -0.71 -7.08
CA PRO A 182 7.63 0.07 -7.94
C PRO A 182 7.56 -0.51 -9.36
N GLY A 183 6.36 -0.51 -9.94
CA GLY A 183 6.05 -1.28 -11.17
C GLY A 183 5.92 -2.79 -10.95
N GLY A 184 6.12 -3.29 -9.73
CA GLY A 184 5.84 -4.66 -9.34
C GLY A 184 4.35 -4.99 -9.42
N ARG A 185 4.04 -6.25 -9.64
CA ARG A 185 2.67 -6.74 -9.86
C ARG A 185 2.26 -7.78 -8.83
N LEU A 186 0.95 -7.89 -8.64
CA LEU A 186 0.29 -8.96 -7.90
C LEU A 186 -0.59 -9.73 -8.88
N ALA A 187 -0.42 -11.04 -8.98
CA ALA A 187 -1.21 -11.91 -9.82
C ALA A 187 -1.95 -12.94 -8.98
N ILE A 188 -3.27 -13.06 -9.20
CA ILE A 188 -4.13 -13.99 -8.47
C ILE A 188 -4.85 -14.89 -9.47
N VAL A 189 -4.66 -16.20 -9.32
CA VAL A 189 -5.38 -17.24 -10.05
C VAL A 189 -6.25 -18.02 -9.06
N GLU A 190 -7.57 -18.03 -9.27
CA GLU A 190 -8.51 -18.63 -8.32
C GLU A 190 -9.76 -19.18 -9.02
N PHE A 191 -10.38 -20.19 -8.43
CA PHE A 191 -11.53 -20.90 -9.00
C PHE A 191 -12.76 -20.01 -9.21
N LYS A 192 -13.34 -20.08 -10.42
CA LYS A 192 -14.69 -19.55 -10.75
C LYS A 192 -15.77 -20.25 -9.90
N ARG A 193 -15.59 -21.55 -9.65
CA ARG A 193 -16.39 -22.39 -8.76
C ARG A 193 -15.48 -23.42 -8.12
N PHE A 194 -15.51 -23.54 -6.80
CA PHE A 194 -14.64 -24.47 -6.09
C PHE A 194 -15.01 -25.94 -6.43
N PRO A 195 -14.04 -26.87 -6.51
CA PRO A 195 -14.30 -28.27 -6.88
C PRO A 195 -15.17 -29.04 -5.89
N ILE A 196 -15.34 -28.52 -4.66
CA ILE A 196 -16.29 -29.03 -3.68
C ILE A 196 -17.58 -28.23 -3.81
N ASP A 197 -18.68 -28.92 -4.14
CA ASP A 197 -19.96 -28.34 -4.53
C ASP A 197 -20.71 -27.68 -3.36
N THR A 198 -20.18 -26.59 -2.83
CA THR A 198 -20.93 -25.65 -1.98
C THR A 198 -20.67 -24.22 -2.45
N THR A 199 -21.74 -23.45 -2.61
CA THR A 199 -21.69 -22.02 -2.96
C THR A 199 -20.98 -21.17 -1.91
N GLU A 200 -20.82 -21.70 -0.70
CA GLU A 200 -20.23 -21.06 0.48
C GLU A 200 -18.74 -20.71 0.34
N TYR A 201 -17.99 -21.45 -0.49
CA TYR A 201 -16.53 -21.28 -0.63
C TYR A 201 -16.09 -20.57 -1.92
N ARG A 202 -17.05 -20.00 -2.66
CA ARG A 202 -16.78 -19.25 -3.90
C ARG A 202 -16.44 -17.80 -3.57
N ILE A 203 -15.24 -17.37 -3.97
CA ILE A 203 -14.87 -15.95 -3.97
C ILE A 203 -15.00 -15.44 -5.39
N LEU A 204 -15.97 -14.55 -5.58
CA LEU A 204 -16.22 -13.88 -6.83
C LEU A 204 -15.05 -12.94 -7.20
N PRO A 205 -14.68 -12.80 -8.48
CA PRO A 205 -13.60 -11.90 -8.90
C PRO A 205 -13.88 -10.45 -8.48
N GLU A 206 -15.14 -10.01 -8.50
CA GLU A 206 -15.54 -8.66 -8.07
C GLU A 206 -15.23 -8.41 -6.59
N ARG A 207 -15.30 -9.47 -5.75
CA ARG A 207 -14.91 -9.38 -4.34
C ARG A 207 -13.40 -9.24 -4.17
N VAL A 208 -12.61 -10.00 -4.94
CA VAL A 208 -11.13 -9.85 -4.96
C VAL A 208 -10.75 -8.44 -5.37
N ILE A 209 -11.35 -7.93 -6.45
CA ILE A 209 -11.10 -6.58 -6.96
C ILE A 209 -11.43 -5.52 -5.89
N ALA A 210 -12.58 -5.63 -5.23
CA ALA A 210 -12.98 -4.68 -4.19
C ALA A 210 -12.06 -4.70 -2.96
N GLU A 211 -11.67 -5.90 -2.50
CA GLU A 211 -10.75 -6.06 -1.37
C GLU A 211 -9.35 -5.53 -1.69
N LEU A 212 -8.81 -5.83 -2.87
CA LEU A 212 -7.51 -5.33 -3.30
C LEU A 212 -7.51 -3.84 -3.61
N THR A 213 -8.60 -3.30 -4.15
CA THR A 213 -8.77 -1.85 -4.30
C THR A 213 -8.69 -1.16 -2.94
N SER A 214 -9.38 -1.71 -1.93
CA SER A 214 -9.31 -1.21 -0.55
C SER A 214 -7.91 -1.35 0.06
N ALA A 215 -7.14 -2.34 -0.37
CA ALA A 215 -5.75 -2.56 0.05
C ALA A 215 -4.71 -1.70 -0.69
N GLY A 216 -5.15 -0.80 -1.58
CA GLY A 216 -4.26 0.10 -2.33
C GLY A 216 -3.64 -0.55 -3.56
N TYR A 217 -4.39 -1.38 -4.26
CA TYR A 217 -4.06 -1.87 -5.60
C TYR A 217 -5.08 -1.38 -6.63
N ARG A 218 -4.69 -1.39 -7.90
CA ARG A 218 -5.59 -1.25 -9.05
C ARG A 218 -5.51 -2.51 -9.91
N LEU A 219 -6.65 -2.93 -10.47
CA LEU A 219 -6.67 -3.99 -11.49
C LEU A 219 -6.03 -3.44 -12.78
N THR A 220 -5.13 -4.21 -13.37
CA THR A 220 -4.42 -3.84 -14.60
C THR A 220 -4.67 -4.80 -15.76
N ASP A 221 -4.98 -6.07 -15.49
CA ASP A 221 -5.31 -7.05 -16.53
C ASP A 221 -6.25 -8.13 -15.99
N GLU A 222 -7.05 -8.72 -16.88
CA GLU A 222 -7.90 -9.89 -16.61
C GLU A 222 -7.76 -10.88 -17.76
N HIS A 223 -7.50 -12.14 -17.43
CA HIS A 223 -7.32 -13.19 -18.42
C HIS A 223 -8.47 -14.21 -18.35
N ASP A 224 -9.06 -14.51 -19.50
CA ASP A 224 -10.27 -15.35 -19.62
C ASP A 224 -9.99 -16.77 -20.13
N PHE A 225 -8.73 -17.10 -20.44
CA PHE A 225 -8.35 -18.36 -21.08
C PHE A 225 -8.45 -19.59 -20.16
N LEU A 226 -8.57 -19.42 -18.84
CA LEU A 226 -8.64 -20.53 -17.88
C LEU A 226 -10.07 -21.11 -17.77
N PRO A 227 -10.27 -22.41 -18.07
CA PRO A 227 -11.61 -23.01 -18.05
C PRO A 227 -12.30 -22.95 -16.67
N LYS A 228 -11.55 -23.16 -15.59
CA LYS A 228 -12.12 -23.30 -14.23
C LYS A 228 -11.78 -22.15 -13.27
N GLN A 229 -10.87 -21.27 -13.64
CA GLN A 229 -10.31 -20.23 -12.78
C GLN A 229 -10.41 -18.86 -13.45
N TYR A 230 -10.52 -17.79 -12.68
CA TYR A 230 -10.21 -16.44 -13.15
C TYR A 230 -8.74 -16.14 -12.86
N PHE A 231 -8.17 -15.23 -13.63
CA PHE A 231 -6.81 -14.75 -13.46
C PHE A 231 -6.81 -13.23 -13.56
N LEU A 232 -6.46 -12.59 -12.46
CA LEU A 232 -6.44 -11.13 -12.30
C LEU A 232 -5.02 -10.66 -12.02
N GLU A 233 -4.61 -9.57 -12.67
CA GLU A 233 -3.36 -8.88 -12.40
C GLU A 233 -3.61 -7.49 -11.84
N PHE A 234 -2.84 -7.12 -10.83
CA PHE A 234 -2.93 -5.86 -10.12
C PHE A 234 -1.57 -5.19 -10.02
N GLN A 235 -1.58 -3.88 -9.83
CA GLN A 235 -0.42 -3.08 -9.43
C GLN A 235 -0.75 -2.28 -8.18
N PRO A 236 0.22 -2.00 -7.29
CA PRO A 236 0.07 -0.99 -6.26
C PRO A 236 -0.44 0.32 -6.86
N THR A 237 -1.51 0.88 -6.30
CA THR A 237 -1.89 2.25 -6.60
C THR A 237 -0.83 3.17 -6.00
N SER A 238 -0.53 4.28 -6.67
CA SER A 238 0.30 5.36 -6.11
C SER A 238 -0.09 5.61 -4.65
N SER A 239 0.89 5.72 -3.75
CA SER A 239 0.69 5.87 -2.29
C SER A 239 -0.03 7.16 -1.87
N VAL A 240 -0.58 7.90 -2.83
CA VAL A 240 -1.33 9.14 -2.63
C VAL A 240 -2.70 8.86 -2.04
N GLN A 241 -2.87 9.17 -0.76
CA GLN A 241 -4.15 9.19 -0.07
C GLN A 241 -4.75 10.59 -0.15
N VAL A 242 -6.06 10.67 -0.38
CA VAL A 242 -6.81 11.93 -0.48
C VAL A 242 -7.98 11.86 0.49
N PHE A 243 -8.05 12.83 1.39
CA PHE A 243 -9.11 13.00 2.38
C PHE A 243 -9.81 14.33 2.10
N GLY A 244 -11.13 14.29 1.95
CA GLY A 244 -11.92 15.47 1.62
C GLY A 244 -11.80 15.88 0.15
N SER A 245 -12.32 17.07 -0.18
CA SER A 245 -12.17 17.65 -1.50
C SER A 245 -12.21 19.17 -1.45
N MET A 246 -11.51 19.83 -2.37
CA MET A 246 -11.52 21.27 -2.55
C MET A 246 -12.95 21.77 -2.80
N ARG A 247 -13.74 21.06 -3.61
CA ARG A 247 -15.14 21.39 -3.85
C ARG A 247 -15.97 21.39 -2.56
N ALA A 248 -15.91 20.33 -1.75
CA ALA A 248 -16.67 20.25 -0.51
C ALA A 248 -16.21 21.33 0.50
N MET A 249 -14.90 21.49 0.66
CA MET A 249 -14.31 22.51 1.52
C MET A 249 -14.78 23.93 1.15
N ILE A 250 -14.82 24.27 -0.15
CA ILE A 250 -15.18 25.61 -0.63
C ILE A 250 -16.70 25.84 -0.65
N HIS A 251 -17.46 24.85 -1.13
CA HIS A 251 -18.88 25.04 -1.41
C HIS A 251 -19.81 24.56 -0.30
N GLU A 252 -19.39 23.58 0.49
CA GLU A 252 -20.23 22.91 1.48
C GLU A 252 -19.82 23.28 2.90
N ARG A 253 -18.54 23.60 3.14
CA ARG A 253 -17.97 23.92 4.47
C ARG A 253 -18.41 22.91 5.53
N PRO A 254 -18.01 21.65 5.39
CA PRO A 254 -18.47 20.59 6.25
C PRO A 254 -18.18 20.88 7.72
N THR A 255 -19.13 20.58 8.60
CA THR A 255 -18.97 20.72 10.06
C THR A 255 -18.14 19.61 10.68
N THR A 256 -17.73 18.63 9.88
CA THR A 256 -16.91 17.49 10.30
C THR A 256 -15.65 17.46 9.47
N PRO A 257 -14.47 17.25 10.09
CA PRO A 257 -13.22 17.17 9.36
C PRO A 257 -13.17 15.92 8.48
N ALA A 258 -12.38 15.99 7.42
CA ALA A 258 -12.13 14.88 6.51
C ALA A 258 -11.00 13.96 6.99
N ALA A 259 -10.06 14.47 7.79
CA ALA A 259 -8.96 13.70 8.36
C ALA A 259 -8.50 14.27 9.71
N PHE A 260 -7.95 13.39 10.54
CA PHE A 260 -7.26 13.72 11.79
C PHE A 260 -5.76 13.51 11.59
N LEU A 261 -4.94 14.52 11.90
CA LEU A 261 -3.48 14.44 11.71
C LEU A 261 -2.83 13.48 12.72
N ALA A 262 -3.51 13.19 13.83
CA ALA A 262 -3.08 12.22 14.83
C ALA A 262 -3.03 10.78 14.29
N ASP A 263 -3.82 10.48 13.25
CA ASP A 263 -3.90 9.15 12.63
C ASP A 263 -2.83 8.95 11.54
N LEU A 264 -2.05 9.99 11.23
CA LEU A 264 -1.02 9.89 10.20
C LEU A 264 0.12 8.97 10.64
N PRO A 265 0.59 8.06 9.76
CA PRO A 265 1.71 7.19 10.07
C PRO A 265 2.98 8.03 10.24
N ALA A 266 3.74 7.75 11.30
CA ALA A 266 5.07 8.35 11.47
C ALA A 266 6.04 7.82 10.40
N GLY A 267 6.93 8.69 9.90
CA GLY A 267 7.98 8.28 8.97
C GLY A 267 8.57 9.44 8.18
N ALA A 268 9.89 9.41 7.94
CA ALA A 268 10.59 10.40 7.12
C ALA A 268 10.24 10.29 5.62
N ASP A 269 9.50 9.25 5.24
CA ASP A 269 8.97 9.04 3.90
C ASP A 269 7.58 9.69 3.71
N LEU A 270 6.98 10.31 4.72
CA LEU A 270 5.67 10.96 4.59
C LEU A 270 5.78 12.39 4.04
N TYR A 271 4.99 12.68 3.01
CA TYR A 271 4.83 14.00 2.39
C TYR A 271 3.35 14.30 2.20
N GLY A 272 2.97 15.58 2.17
CA GLY A 272 1.57 15.94 2.03
C GLY A 272 1.29 17.43 2.03
N ILE A 273 0.08 17.77 1.61
CA ILE A 273 -0.45 19.13 1.53
C ILE A 273 -1.93 19.12 1.92
N GLY A 274 -2.46 20.24 2.37
CA GLY A 274 -3.87 20.32 2.73
C GLY A 274 -4.25 21.63 3.41
N ALA A 275 -5.50 21.71 3.84
CA ALA A 275 -6.06 22.84 4.56
C ALA A 275 -6.61 22.38 5.91
N LEU A 276 -6.37 23.18 6.94
CA LEU A 276 -6.88 22.94 8.29
C LEU A 276 -8.40 23.01 8.33
N HIS A 277 -9.00 22.23 9.22
CA HIS A 277 -10.44 22.25 9.46
C HIS A 277 -10.94 23.66 9.77
N GLY A 278 -12.08 24.04 9.18
CA GLY A 278 -12.66 25.37 9.30
C GLY A 278 -11.88 26.44 8.54
N LEU A 279 -11.02 26.04 7.60
CA LEU A 279 -10.15 26.95 6.82
C LEU A 279 -9.27 27.81 7.74
N ALA A 280 -8.79 27.24 8.84
CA ALA A 280 -8.00 27.96 9.83
C ALA A 280 -6.55 28.25 9.37
N GLY A 281 -6.15 27.69 8.22
CA GLY A 281 -4.81 27.81 7.66
C GLY A 281 -4.43 26.62 6.79
N GLU A 282 -3.14 26.42 6.59
CA GLU A 282 -2.59 25.42 5.66
C GLU A 282 -1.79 24.33 6.38
N ILE A 283 -1.76 23.15 5.78
CA ILE A 283 -0.98 21.99 6.20
C ILE A 283 0.08 21.72 5.13
N THR A 284 1.34 21.51 5.54
CA THR A 284 2.43 21.11 4.64
C THR A 284 3.32 20.09 5.35
N ILE A 285 3.40 18.87 4.80
CA ILE A 285 4.16 17.77 5.40
C ILE A 285 5.40 17.51 4.54
N VAL A 286 6.57 17.62 5.17
CA VAL A 286 7.88 17.37 4.53
C VAL A 286 8.65 16.39 5.38
N ALA A 287 8.93 15.20 4.83
CA ALA A 287 9.71 14.15 5.48
C ALA A 287 9.22 13.84 6.91
N GLY A 288 7.91 13.64 7.05
CA GLY A 288 7.24 13.32 8.32
C GLY A 288 7.05 14.50 9.28
N ARG A 289 7.57 15.70 8.96
CA ARG A 289 7.33 16.91 9.75
C ARG A 289 6.08 17.62 9.24
N ILE A 290 5.10 17.79 10.13
CA ILE A 290 3.81 18.42 9.87
C ILE A 290 3.95 19.92 10.15
N GLY A 291 3.95 20.72 9.08
CA GLY A 291 3.91 22.18 9.13
C GLY A 291 2.47 22.67 9.18
N LEU A 292 2.12 23.38 10.25
CA LEU A 292 0.84 24.07 10.41
C LEU A 292 1.07 25.57 10.28
N SER A 293 0.44 26.17 9.28
CA SER A 293 0.53 27.61 9.00
C SER A 293 -0.78 28.29 9.34
N HIS A 294 -0.73 29.31 10.19
CA HIS A 294 -1.90 30.09 10.59
C HIS A 294 -1.70 31.58 10.28
N PRO A 295 -2.74 32.29 9.80
CA PRO A 295 -2.69 33.73 9.61
C PRO A 295 -2.60 34.44 10.98
N GLN A 296 -1.66 35.38 11.12
CA GLN A 296 -1.49 36.23 12.31
C GLN A 296 -2.08 37.63 12.10
N SER A 297 -1.93 38.17 10.89
CA SER A 297 -2.49 39.44 10.45
C SER A 297 -2.76 39.40 8.94
N ASP A 298 -3.18 40.52 8.36
CA ASP A 298 -3.44 40.64 6.93
C ASP A 298 -2.17 40.47 6.06
N THR A 299 -0.97 40.52 6.66
CA THR A 299 0.32 40.47 5.96
C THR A 299 1.32 39.50 6.59
N GLU A 300 0.93 38.79 7.66
CA GLU A 300 1.83 37.91 8.41
C GLU A 300 1.14 36.60 8.75
N GLU A 301 1.93 35.54 8.72
CA GLU A 301 1.61 34.18 9.06
C GLU A 301 2.58 33.64 10.13
N ARG A 302 2.18 32.54 10.76
CA ARG A 302 3.05 31.77 11.65
C ARG A 302 2.98 30.31 11.28
N THR A 303 4.14 29.74 10.97
CA THR A 303 4.28 28.31 10.69
C THR A 303 5.02 27.61 11.82
N VAL A 304 4.52 26.46 12.24
CA VAL A 304 5.19 25.57 13.19
C VAL A 304 5.28 24.17 12.60
N PHE A 305 6.48 23.58 12.61
CA PHE A 305 6.71 22.20 12.15
C PHE A 305 6.90 21.26 13.33
N GLU A 306 6.04 20.25 13.42
CA GLU A 306 5.98 19.27 14.51
C GLU A 306 6.08 17.84 13.95
N THR A 307 6.30 16.84 14.79
CA THR A 307 6.36 15.42 14.37
C THR A 307 5.04 14.68 14.55
N SER A 308 4.07 15.30 15.19
CA SER A 308 2.71 14.79 15.45
C SER A 308 1.81 15.98 15.75
N SER A 309 0.52 15.88 15.45
CA SER A 309 -0.45 16.94 15.75
C SER A 309 -1.86 16.37 15.91
N ASP A 310 -2.64 16.93 16.84
CA ASP A 310 -4.07 16.63 16.98
C ASP A 310 -4.96 17.49 16.07
N ALA A 311 -4.35 18.27 15.17
CA ALA A 311 -5.06 19.11 14.23
C ALA A 311 -5.91 18.28 13.25
N GLU A 312 -6.92 18.94 12.70
CA GLU A 312 -7.91 18.35 11.81
C GLU A 312 -7.83 19.01 10.43
N ALA A 313 -8.24 18.32 9.37
CA ALA A 313 -8.16 18.81 8.00
C ALA A 313 -9.50 18.70 7.25
N ASP A 314 -9.84 19.73 6.48
CA ASP A 314 -10.96 19.70 5.51
C ASP A 314 -10.54 19.12 4.16
N LEU A 315 -9.25 19.23 3.84
CA LEU A 315 -8.60 18.61 2.71
C LEU A 315 -7.21 18.17 3.15
N LEU A 316 -6.85 16.92 2.87
CA LEU A 316 -5.49 16.43 3.07
C LEU A 316 -5.11 15.45 1.97
N VAL A 317 -3.98 15.69 1.33
CA VAL A 317 -3.37 14.78 0.37
C VAL A 317 -2.01 14.36 0.91
N THR A 318 -1.78 13.06 1.05
CA THR A 318 -0.52 12.52 1.57
C THR A 318 0.05 11.45 0.66
N ALA A 319 1.36 11.27 0.66
CA ALA A 319 2.02 10.12 0.06
C ALA A 319 3.18 9.65 0.92
N ARG A 320 3.40 8.33 0.94
CA ARG A 320 4.65 7.75 1.40
C ARG A 320 5.60 7.54 0.23
N VAL A 321 6.74 8.23 0.25
CA VAL A 321 7.77 8.21 -0.77
C VAL A 321 9.12 7.86 -0.13
N PRO A 322 9.49 6.56 -0.09
CA PRO A 322 10.69 6.11 0.61
C PRO A 322 12.00 6.48 -0.12
N ALA A 323 11.93 6.78 -1.41
CA ALA A 323 13.08 7.17 -2.21
C ALA A 323 12.67 8.09 -3.36
N TRP A 324 13.58 8.98 -3.76
CA TRP A 324 13.38 9.98 -4.79
C TRP A 324 14.40 9.84 -5.92
N ARG A 325 13.99 10.03 -7.17
CA ARG A 325 14.84 10.24 -8.35
C ARG A 325 14.81 11.72 -8.72
N ALA A 326 15.97 12.29 -8.98
CA ALA A 326 16.13 13.71 -9.26
C ALA A 326 16.31 13.95 -10.76
N VAL A 327 15.71 15.04 -11.25
CA VAL A 327 15.99 15.68 -12.54
C VAL A 327 16.47 17.09 -12.23
N VAL A 328 17.53 17.51 -12.91
CA VAL A 328 18.06 18.87 -12.80
C VAL A 328 17.53 19.67 -13.98
N LEU A 329 16.90 20.81 -13.70
CA LEU A 329 16.40 21.69 -14.76
C LEU A 329 17.56 22.29 -15.55
N ASP A 330 17.47 22.21 -16.88
CA ASP A 330 18.42 22.78 -17.84
C ASP A 330 18.03 24.19 -18.31
N ARG A 331 16.84 24.65 -17.90
CA ARG A 331 16.30 25.98 -18.16
C ARG A 331 15.45 26.47 -16.97
N PRO A 332 15.27 27.79 -16.80
CA PRO A 332 14.34 28.29 -15.81
C PRO A 332 12.90 27.90 -16.14
N LEU A 333 12.09 27.70 -15.11
CA LEU A 333 10.65 27.43 -15.19
C LEU A 333 9.87 28.37 -14.28
N GLY A 334 8.72 28.83 -14.74
CA GLY A 334 7.72 29.50 -13.92
C GLY A 334 6.63 28.55 -13.46
N PHE A 335 5.78 29.01 -12.54
CA PHE A 335 4.63 28.23 -12.06
C PHE A 335 3.70 27.77 -13.20
N ALA A 336 3.42 28.64 -14.16
CA ALA A 336 2.54 28.34 -15.30
C ALA A 336 3.06 27.22 -16.21
N ASP A 337 4.37 26.93 -16.19
CA ASP A 337 4.97 25.88 -17.01
C ASP A 337 4.79 24.48 -16.37
N LEU A 338 4.54 24.39 -15.06
CA LEU A 338 4.64 23.14 -14.31
C LEU A 338 3.64 22.06 -14.79
N ASP A 339 2.42 22.44 -15.14
CA ASP A 339 1.40 21.48 -15.60
C ASP A 339 1.78 20.76 -16.90
N GLU A 340 2.55 21.43 -17.77
CA GLU A 340 3.04 20.88 -19.03
C GLU A 340 4.40 20.19 -18.84
N GLU A 341 5.28 20.73 -17.99
CA GLU A 341 6.64 20.22 -17.80
C GLU A 341 6.71 18.96 -16.93
N ILE A 342 5.84 18.80 -15.92
CA ILE A 342 5.89 17.63 -15.03
C ILE A 342 5.82 16.30 -15.82
N PRO A 343 4.90 16.11 -16.80
CA PRO A 343 4.91 14.93 -17.68
C PRO A 343 6.22 14.74 -18.46
N HIS A 344 6.84 15.81 -18.95
CA HIS A 344 8.11 15.74 -19.68
C HIS A 344 9.27 15.32 -18.77
N LEU A 345 9.31 15.85 -17.55
CA LEU A 345 10.30 15.48 -16.54
C LEU A 345 10.13 14.02 -16.10
N LEU A 346 8.89 13.54 -15.91
CA LEU A 346 8.59 12.13 -15.65
C LEU A 346 9.09 11.21 -16.78
N ALA A 347 8.77 11.57 -18.03
CA ALA A 347 9.20 10.82 -19.20
C ALA A 347 10.74 10.75 -19.32
N SER A 348 11.45 11.82 -18.94
CA SER A 348 12.93 11.83 -18.92
C SER A 348 13.54 10.81 -17.95
N LEU A 349 12.78 10.40 -16.92
CA LEU A 349 13.16 9.35 -15.98
C LEU A 349 12.64 7.96 -16.40
N GLY A 350 11.94 7.85 -17.52
CA GLY A 350 11.24 6.61 -17.93
C GLY A 350 10.00 6.30 -17.09
N LEU A 351 9.39 7.31 -16.46
CA LEU A 351 8.16 7.18 -15.68
C LEU A 351 6.96 7.62 -16.52
N GLU A 352 5.88 6.83 -16.47
CA GLU A 352 4.62 7.16 -17.14
C GLU A 352 3.84 8.22 -16.33
N PRO A 353 3.34 9.30 -16.97
CA PRO A 353 2.54 10.33 -16.31
C PRO A 353 1.09 9.88 -16.13
N GLU A 354 0.87 8.84 -15.34
CA GLU A 354 -0.46 8.27 -15.07
C GLU A 354 -0.75 8.23 -13.57
N GLY A 355 -1.99 8.58 -13.19
CA GLY A 355 -2.46 8.52 -11.81
C GLY A 355 -2.07 9.74 -10.98
N ARG A 356 -1.95 9.54 -9.67
CA ARG A 356 -1.59 10.59 -8.71
C ARG A 356 -0.11 10.51 -8.38
N ILE A 357 0.64 11.55 -8.73
CA ILE A 357 2.10 11.54 -8.65
C ILE A 357 2.56 12.62 -7.67
N PRO A 358 3.13 12.25 -6.51
CA PRO A 358 3.79 13.24 -5.66
C PRO A 358 5.11 13.66 -6.30
N PHE A 359 5.53 14.89 -6.10
CA PHE A 359 6.83 15.41 -6.52
C PHE A 359 7.36 16.43 -5.52
N LEU A 360 8.67 16.62 -5.51
CA LEU A 360 9.32 17.71 -4.77
C LEU A 360 10.09 18.62 -5.70
N ILE A 361 10.21 19.88 -5.32
CA ILE A 361 11.14 20.82 -5.96
C ILE A 361 11.99 21.41 -4.84
N GLU A 362 13.31 21.21 -4.93
CA GLU A 362 14.25 21.75 -3.94
C GLU A 362 14.86 23.04 -4.46
N GLY A 363 14.81 24.07 -3.61
CA GLY A 363 15.40 25.37 -3.91
C GLY A 363 16.93 25.34 -4.02
N PRO A 364 17.54 26.46 -4.39
CA PRO A 364 17.02 27.82 -4.26
C PRO A 364 15.93 28.19 -5.29
N PHE A 365 15.11 29.17 -4.92
CA PHE A 365 14.07 29.78 -5.75
C PHE A 365 14.38 31.27 -5.93
N ASP A 366 14.25 31.80 -7.14
CA ASP A 366 14.45 33.23 -7.38
C ASP A 366 13.34 34.04 -6.73
N ARG A 367 12.09 33.58 -6.82
CA ARG A 367 10.92 34.17 -6.17
C ARG A 367 9.90 33.09 -5.82
N VAL A 368 9.24 33.22 -4.68
CA VAL A 368 8.13 32.36 -4.24
C VAL A 368 7.00 33.24 -3.73
N GLN A 369 5.79 33.04 -4.23
CA GLN A 369 4.55 33.59 -3.68
C GLN A 369 3.69 32.45 -3.14
N TRP A 370 3.14 32.63 -1.96
CA TRP A 370 2.24 31.66 -1.34
C TRP A 370 1.18 32.37 -0.52
N HIS A 371 0.16 31.64 -0.15
CA HIS A 371 -0.85 32.14 0.76
C HIS A 371 -1.13 31.19 1.92
N VAL A 372 -1.74 31.75 2.96
CA VAL A 372 -2.36 31.01 4.05
C VAL A 372 -3.80 31.46 4.16
N ILE A 373 -4.76 30.53 4.04
CA ILE A 373 -6.17 30.87 4.13
C ILE A 373 -6.55 31.38 5.53
N ASP A 374 -7.41 32.41 5.60
CA ASP A 374 -8.06 32.85 6.84
C ASP A 374 -9.58 32.76 6.72
N GLY A 375 -10.13 31.59 7.08
CA GLY A 375 -11.57 31.32 7.04
C GLY A 375 -12.43 32.35 7.79
N ARG A 376 -11.88 33.04 8.80
CA ARG A 376 -12.59 34.07 9.58
C ARG A 376 -12.94 35.30 8.74
N ARG A 377 -12.21 35.53 7.64
CA ARG A 377 -12.43 36.65 6.72
C ARG A 377 -13.52 36.35 5.69
N ILE A 378 -13.98 35.10 5.58
CA ILE A 378 -15.02 34.74 4.62
C ILE A 378 -16.40 34.91 5.26
N PRO A 379 -17.28 35.79 4.73
CA PRO A 379 -18.59 36.02 5.32
C PRO A 379 -19.45 34.75 5.36
N GLU A 380 -20.32 34.65 6.36
CA GLU A 380 -21.25 33.55 6.51
C GLU A 380 -22.15 33.42 5.27
N GLY A 381 -22.32 32.19 4.77
CA GLY A 381 -23.11 31.89 3.57
C GLY A 381 -22.42 32.19 2.23
N VAL A 382 -21.20 32.73 2.22
CA VAL A 382 -20.43 32.95 0.97
C VAL A 382 -19.57 31.73 0.65
N THR A 383 -19.80 31.14 -0.52
CA THR A 383 -19.15 29.90 -0.97
C THR A 383 -18.67 30.01 -2.42
N SER A 384 -17.53 30.66 -2.63
CA SER A 384 -16.92 30.83 -3.96
C SER A 384 -15.39 30.79 -3.90
N HIS A 385 -14.76 30.33 -4.98
CA HIS A 385 -13.29 30.36 -5.11
C HIS A 385 -12.72 31.79 -4.92
N GLN A 386 -13.44 32.81 -5.38
CA GLN A 386 -13.02 34.20 -5.22
C GLN A 386 -12.98 34.60 -3.74
N ALA A 387 -14.01 34.25 -2.96
CA ALA A 387 -14.05 34.58 -1.54
C ALA A 387 -12.94 33.89 -0.74
N HIS A 388 -12.56 32.67 -1.13
CA HIS A 388 -11.39 31.99 -0.55
C HIS A 388 -10.09 32.74 -0.86
N ARG A 389 -9.88 33.13 -2.12
CA ARG A 389 -8.70 33.92 -2.50
C ARG A 389 -8.64 35.26 -1.77
N ASP A 390 -9.77 35.97 -1.69
CA ASP A 390 -9.85 37.29 -1.04
C ASP A 390 -9.59 37.21 0.47
N ALA A 391 -9.85 36.06 1.08
CA ALA A 391 -9.62 35.82 2.51
C ALA A 391 -8.18 35.41 2.84
N ALA A 392 -7.38 35.03 1.86
CA ALA A 392 -6.03 34.53 2.10
C ALA A 392 -5.05 35.66 2.46
N VAL A 393 -4.07 35.34 3.31
CA VAL A 393 -2.91 36.18 3.58
C VAL A 393 -1.85 35.85 2.53
N LEU A 394 -1.61 36.78 1.59
CA LEU A 394 -0.67 36.60 0.50
C LEU A 394 0.73 37.08 0.91
N LEU A 395 1.73 36.25 0.65
CA LEU A 395 3.12 36.45 1.04
C LEU A 395 4.04 36.23 -0.16
N GLU A 396 5.18 36.93 -0.15
CA GLU A 396 6.20 36.81 -1.19
C GLU A 396 7.59 36.81 -0.57
N ARG A 397 8.51 36.06 -1.19
CA ARG A 397 9.93 36.10 -0.87
C ARG A 397 10.78 35.96 -2.12
N GLU A 398 11.71 36.89 -2.29
CA GLU A 398 12.82 36.80 -3.25
C GLU A 398 13.96 35.97 -2.65
N HIS A 399 14.67 35.23 -3.49
CA HIS A 399 15.85 34.42 -3.15
C HIS A 399 15.61 33.47 -1.96
N ALA A 400 14.52 32.70 -2.02
CA ALA A 400 14.13 31.78 -0.98
C ALA A 400 14.83 30.42 -1.13
N SER A 401 15.04 29.72 -0.01
CA SER A 401 15.48 28.32 0.01
C SER A 401 14.46 27.47 0.76
N GLY A 402 14.25 26.23 0.30
CA GLY A 402 13.24 25.36 0.89
C GLY A 402 12.85 24.22 -0.03
N VAL A 403 11.69 23.65 0.22
CA VAL A 403 11.11 22.54 -0.54
C VAL A 403 9.70 22.89 -0.95
N LEU A 404 9.34 22.66 -2.20
CA LEU A 404 7.95 22.62 -2.65
C LEU A 404 7.48 21.17 -2.64
N VAL A 405 6.33 20.91 -2.03
CA VAL A 405 5.67 19.60 -2.03
C VAL A 405 4.49 19.69 -2.98
N GLY A 406 4.50 18.89 -4.02
CA GLY A 406 3.48 18.92 -5.06
C GLY A 406 2.84 17.55 -5.31
N PHE A 407 1.62 17.59 -5.81
CA PHE A 407 0.91 16.42 -6.35
C PHE A 407 0.39 16.76 -7.74
N TRP A 408 0.58 15.84 -8.68
CA TRP A 408 0.10 15.92 -10.05
C TRP A 408 -0.97 14.86 -10.32
N SER A 409 -2.07 15.23 -11.00
CA SER A 409 -3.11 14.30 -11.46
C SER A 409 -3.92 14.87 -12.62
N THR A 410 -4.35 14.02 -13.55
CA THR A 410 -5.28 14.35 -14.64
C THR A 410 -6.75 14.05 -14.31
N HIS A 411 -7.04 13.52 -13.13
CA HIS A 411 -8.37 13.00 -12.79
C HIS A 411 -8.94 13.56 -11.49
N ASP A 412 -8.20 14.42 -10.78
CA ASP A 412 -8.56 14.94 -9.45
C ASP A 412 -8.84 16.46 -9.46
N GLU A 413 -9.25 16.99 -10.61
CA GLU A 413 -9.68 18.38 -10.76
C GLU A 413 -10.91 18.66 -9.87
N GLY A 414 -10.81 19.69 -9.02
CA GLY A 414 -11.81 20.02 -8.02
C GLY A 414 -11.88 19.04 -6.83
N VAL A 415 -11.09 17.96 -6.86
CA VAL A 415 -10.90 17.05 -5.73
C VAL A 415 -9.73 17.54 -4.90
N PHE A 416 -8.52 17.48 -5.43
CA PHE A 416 -7.37 18.11 -4.79
C PHE A 416 -6.56 19.00 -5.72
N THR A 417 -6.69 18.92 -7.04
CA THR A 417 -6.10 19.93 -7.94
C THR A 417 -7.10 21.04 -8.22
N HIS A 418 -6.59 22.24 -8.53
CA HIS A 418 -7.44 23.38 -8.87
C HIS A 418 -8.15 23.17 -10.21
N MET A 419 -9.28 23.84 -10.39
CA MET A 419 -9.96 23.89 -11.69
C MET A 419 -9.01 24.44 -12.76
N GLY A 420 -8.84 23.70 -13.85
CA GLY A 420 -7.92 24.03 -14.93
C GLY A 420 -6.44 23.75 -14.66
N SER A 421 -6.10 23.14 -13.52
CA SER A 421 -4.72 22.74 -13.22
C SER A 421 -4.58 21.26 -12.86
N LYS A 422 -3.44 20.69 -13.26
CA LYS A 422 -3.07 19.31 -12.95
C LYS A 422 -2.20 19.21 -11.71
N THR A 423 -1.75 20.33 -11.15
CA THR A 423 -0.87 20.37 -9.98
C THR A 423 -1.55 21.03 -8.78
N HIS A 424 -1.14 20.61 -7.59
CA HIS A 424 -1.40 21.29 -6.33
C HIS A 424 -0.11 21.26 -5.52
N ILE A 425 0.39 22.43 -5.13
CA ILE A 425 1.72 22.60 -4.55
C ILE A 425 1.63 23.47 -3.30
N HIS A 426 2.33 23.07 -2.24
CA HIS A 426 2.61 23.92 -1.09
C HIS A 426 4.13 24.15 -0.97
N CYS A 427 4.53 25.29 -0.42
CA CYS A 427 5.93 25.58 -0.10
C CYS A 427 6.23 25.32 1.38
N ALA A 428 7.47 24.92 1.67
CA ALA A 428 8.07 24.90 2.99
C ALA A 428 9.44 25.59 2.90
N LEU A 429 9.48 26.88 3.26
CA LEU A 429 10.64 27.74 3.15
C LEU A 429 11.45 27.76 4.44
N SER A 430 12.77 27.89 4.28
CA SER A 430 13.73 28.04 5.38
C SER A 430 14.09 29.51 5.57
N ASP A 431 14.35 29.91 6.82
CA ASP A 431 14.93 31.19 7.23
C ASP A 431 14.35 32.47 6.57
N PRO A 432 13.29 33.07 7.16
CA PRO A 432 12.49 32.53 8.26
C PRO A 432 11.61 31.36 7.80
N VAL A 433 11.32 30.45 8.73
CA VAL A 433 10.44 29.30 8.50
C VAL A 433 9.05 29.80 8.10
N SER A 434 8.57 29.36 6.95
CA SER A 434 7.21 29.61 6.47
C SER A 434 6.72 28.44 5.62
N ALA A 435 5.41 28.24 5.56
CA ALA A 435 4.78 27.29 4.67
C ALA A 435 3.38 27.76 4.27
N GLY A 436 2.87 27.23 3.16
CA GLY A 436 1.51 27.54 2.71
C GLY A 436 1.28 27.10 1.28
N HIS A 437 0.10 27.42 0.78
CA HIS A 437 -0.32 27.09 -0.57
C HIS A 437 0.44 27.93 -1.60
N LEU A 438 1.06 27.30 -2.59
CA LEU A 438 1.87 28.01 -3.59
C LEU A 438 0.96 28.74 -4.60
N GLU A 439 1.23 30.03 -4.82
CA GLU A 439 0.56 30.85 -5.84
C GLU A 439 1.43 31.06 -7.08
N ASP A 440 2.73 31.27 -6.88
CA ASP A 440 3.67 31.49 -7.97
C ASP A 440 5.10 31.15 -7.54
N VAL A 441 5.95 30.81 -8.52
CA VAL A 441 7.36 30.52 -8.29
C VAL A 441 8.20 30.78 -9.53
N VAL A 442 9.43 31.23 -9.32
CA VAL A 442 10.47 31.30 -10.35
C VAL A 442 11.60 30.33 -9.99
N LEU A 443 11.73 29.27 -10.78
CA LEU A 443 12.73 28.22 -10.61
C LEU A 443 13.94 28.53 -11.50
N PRO A 444 15.14 28.77 -10.94
CA PRO A 444 16.34 28.99 -11.73
C PRO A 444 16.83 27.70 -12.42
N ILE A 445 17.71 27.87 -13.41
CA ILE A 445 18.47 26.73 -13.97
C ILE A 445 19.23 26.01 -12.86
N GLY A 446 19.28 24.67 -12.93
CA GLY A 446 19.92 23.85 -11.90
C GLY A 446 19.01 23.48 -10.73
N THR A 447 17.77 23.98 -10.68
CA THR A 447 16.77 23.54 -9.70
C THR A 447 16.56 22.02 -9.80
N VAL A 448 16.42 21.38 -8.64
CA VAL A 448 16.23 19.92 -8.56
C VAL A 448 14.75 19.60 -8.40
N VAL A 449 14.19 18.88 -9.37
CA VAL A 449 12.83 18.31 -9.31
C VAL A 449 12.95 16.82 -9.00
N LYS A 450 12.17 16.32 -8.06
CA LYS A 450 12.22 14.93 -7.61
C LYS A 450 10.88 14.24 -7.80
N PHE A 451 10.95 13.02 -8.29
CA PHE A 451 9.81 12.10 -8.41
C PHE A 451 10.09 10.81 -7.64
N PRO A 452 9.07 10.03 -7.25
CA PRO A 452 9.26 8.76 -6.58
C PRO A 452 10.23 7.88 -7.35
N ALA A 453 11.26 7.39 -6.67
CA ALA A 453 12.15 6.42 -7.25
C ALA A 453 11.38 5.11 -7.45
N VAL A 454 10.94 4.87 -8.68
CA VAL A 454 10.71 3.50 -9.11
C VAL A 454 12.09 2.86 -9.09
N ARG A 455 12.40 1.99 -8.12
CA ARG A 455 13.73 1.36 -7.98
C ARG A 455 14.11 0.70 -9.32
N GLU A 456 14.91 1.41 -10.10
CA GLU A 456 15.77 0.83 -11.13
C GLU A 456 16.87 0.09 -10.36
N LEU A 457 16.83 -1.23 -10.40
CA LEU A 457 18.02 -2.01 -10.06
C LEU A 457 19.08 -1.65 -11.10
N SER A 458 20.17 -1.06 -10.65
CA SER A 458 21.39 -0.86 -11.43
C SER A 458 21.74 -2.17 -12.13
N ARG A 459 21.90 -2.10 -13.46
CA ARG A 459 22.60 -3.15 -14.21
C ARG A 459 24.08 -2.95 -13.95
N ASP A 460 24.61 -3.64 -12.95
CA ASP A 460 26.05 -3.90 -12.83
C ASP A 460 26.31 -5.40 -13.03
#